data_AF-A3ASD5-F1
#
_entry.id   AF-A3ASD5-F1
#
_cell.length_a   1.000
_cell.length_b   1.000
_cell.length_c   1.000
_cell.angle_alpha   90.00
_cell.angle_beta   90.00
_cell.angle_gamma   90.00
#
_symmetry.space_group_name_H-M   'P 1'
#
loop_
_entity.id
_entity.type
_entity.pdbx_description
1 polymer ?
#
loop_
_entity_poly.entity_id
_entity_poly.type
_entity_poly.pdbx_seq_one_letter_code
_entity_poly.pdbx_strand_id
1 'polypeptide(L)'
;MEVAKGSSAKSLELVTNVAISKVEVKEKGGKDWVALKESSSNTWTLKSESPLKGPFSVRFLVKNSGYRVVDDIIPESFTAGSEYKSGIQL
;
A
#
# COMPACT_ATOMS: atom_id res chain seq x y z
N MET A 1 -7.31 -0.53 -5.47
CA MET A 1 -6.13 0.30 -5.12
C MET A 1 -5.14 0.16 -6.25
N GLU A 2 -4.59 1.27 -6.73
CA GLU A 2 -3.57 1.27 -7.77
C GLU A 2 -2.17 1.29 -7.12
N VAL A 3 -1.24 0.52 -7.69
CA VAL A 3 0.20 0.74 -7.48
C VAL A 3 0.65 1.75 -8.52
N ALA A 4 1.03 2.96 -8.12
CA ALA A 4 1.29 4.07 -9.04
C ALA A 4 2.49 3.77 -9.96
N LYS A 5 2.50 4.39 -11.14
CA LYS A 5 3.57 4.25 -12.16
C LYS A 5 4.97 4.61 -11.66
N GLY A 6 5.10 5.41 -10.60
CA GLY A 6 6.38 5.76 -9.96
C GLY A 6 6.97 4.66 -9.08
N SER A 7 6.23 3.57 -8.83
CA SER A 7 6.70 2.46 -8.00
C SER A 7 7.85 1.69 -8.64
N SER A 8 8.74 1.16 -7.81
CA SER A 8 9.93 0.40 -8.21
C SER A 8 10.30 -0.61 -7.13
N ALA A 9 11.36 -1.39 -7.33
CA ALA A 9 11.86 -2.34 -6.32
C ALA A 9 12.15 -1.69 -4.94
N LYS A 10 12.39 -0.38 -4.88
CA LYS A 10 12.73 0.36 -3.65
C LYS A 10 11.68 1.40 -3.23
N SER A 11 10.59 1.52 -3.98
CA SER A 11 9.54 2.50 -3.73
C SER A 11 8.17 1.90 -4.01
N LEU A 12 7.25 2.00 -3.07
CA LEU A 12 5.87 1.59 -3.25
C LEU A 12 4.96 2.81 -3.10
N GLU A 13 4.23 3.13 -4.17
CA GLU A 13 3.25 4.22 -4.19
C GLU A 13 1.86 3.63 -4.38
N LEU A 14 0.97 3.89 -3.44
CA LEU A 14 -0.39 3.38 -3.42
C LEU A 14 -1.37 4.53 -3.59
N VAL A 15 -2.23 4.44 -4.61
CA VAL A 15 -3.31 5.39 -4.83
C VAL A 15 -4.61 4.80 -4.32
N THR A 16 -5.24 5.52 -3.39
CA THR A 16 -6.54 5.16 -2.80
C THR A 16 -7.67 5.90 -3.50
N ASN A 17 -8.80 5.24 -3.70
CA ASN A 17 -9.97 5.81 -4.37
C ASN A 17 -10.99 6.42 -3.40
N VAL A 18 -10.72 6.39 -2.09
CA VAL A 18 -11.51 7.06 -1.04
C VAL A 18 -10.64 7.75 0.01
N ALA A 19 -11.31 8.50 0.88
CA ALA A 19 -10.69 9.22 1.98
C ALA A 19 -10.10 8.26 3.03
N ILE A 20 -8.78 8.13 2.99
CA ILE A 20 -7.99 7.36 3.95
C ILE A 20 -7.24 8.32 4.88
N SER A 21 -7.18 7.99 6.17
CA SER A 21 -6.42 8.77 7.16
C SER A 21 -5.02 8.22 7.41
N LYS A 22 -4.80 6.93 7.14
CA LYS A 22 -3.50 6.27 7.30
C LYS A 22 -3.43 5.03 6.41
N VAL A 23 -2.29 4.84 5.75
CA VAL A 23 -1.95 3.58 5.06
C VAL A 23 -0.70 3.00 5.69
N GLU A 24 -0.72 1.70 5.95
CA GLU A 24 0.43 0.94 6.42
C GLU A 24 0.59 -0.32 5.56
N VAL A 25 1.83 -0.76 5.39
CA VAL A 25 2.14 -2.03 4.72
C VAL A 25 2.96 -2.93 5.61
N LYS A 26 2.88 -4.23 5.36
CA LYS A 26 3.70 -5.25 5.99
C LYS A 26 4.29 -6.12 4.91
N GLU A 27 5.62 -6.18 4.86
CA GLU A 27 6.38 -7.03 3.95
C GLU A 27 6.22 -8.52 4.31
N LYS A 28 6.47 -9.40 3.34
CA LYS A 28 6.40 -10.84 3.57
C LYS A 28 7.33 -11.28 4.70
N GLY A 29 6.78 -11.97 5.69
CA GLY A 29 7.53 -12.42 6.88
C GLY A 29 7.90 -11.31 7.86
N GLY A 30 7.53 -10.06 7.58
CA GLY A 30 7.64 -8.94 8.51
C GLY A 30 6.63 -9.07 9.65
N LYS A 31 7.01 -8.60 10.85
CA LYS A 31 6.13 -8.55 12.03
C LYS A 31 5.44 -7.20 12.19
N ASP A 32 6.06 -6.15 11.67
CA ASP A 32 5.66 -4.77 11.92
C ASP A 32 4.94 -4.16 10.72
N TRP A 33 3.97 -3.30 11.02
CA TRP A 33 3.30 -2.45 10.04
C TRP A 33 4.09 -1.16 9.88
N VAL A 34 4.47 -0.83 8.65
CA VAL A 34 5.21 0.38 8.32
C VAL A 34 4.24 1.39 7.73
N ALA A 35 4.15 2.57 8.34
CA ALA A 35 3.30 3.65 7.85
C ALA A 35 3.88 4.29 6.58
N LEU A 36 3.01 4.45 5.58
CA LEU A 36 3.33 5.20 4.37
C LEU A 36 3.15 6.69 4.63
N LYS A 37 3.96 7.50 3.97
CA LYS A 37 3.83 8.96 3.99
C LYS A 37 2.86 9.37 2.90
N GLU A 38 1.87 10.19 3.23
CA GLU A 38 1.03 10.85 2.22
C GLU A 38 1.90 11.84 1.43
N SER A 39 2.00 11.65 0.12
CA SER A 39 2.84 12.45 -0.78
C SER A 39 2.04 13.44 -1.62
N SER A 40 0.79 13.11 -1.93
CA SER A 40 -0.23 14.00 -2.49
C SER A 40 -1.62 13.45 -2.13
N SER A 41 -2.69 14.17 -2.48
CA SER A 41 -4.07 13.72 -2.19
C SER A 41 -4.29 12.27 -2.60
N ASN A 42 -4.60 11.42 -1.62
CA ASN A 42 -4.84 9.98 -1.76
C ASN A 42 -3.66 9.13 -2.27
N THR A 43 -2.44 9.68 -2.34
CA THR A 43 -1.24 8.93 -2.72
C THR A 43 -0.33 8.73 -1.54
N TRP A 44 0.02 7.48 -1.28
CA TRP A 44 0.78 7.05 -0.10
C TRP A 44 2.07 6.39 -0.55
N THR A 45 3.20 6.81 0.01
CA THR A 45 4.52 6.39 -0.47
C THR A 45 5.34 5.76 0.65
N LEU A 46 5.93 4.60 0.37
CA LEU A 46 7.01 3.99 1.13
C LEU A 46 8.28 4.03 0.27
N LYS A 47 9.39 4.50 0.83
CA LYS A 47 10.72 4.42 0.22
C LYS A 47 11.64 3.61 1.13
N SER A 48 12.54 2.84 0.53
CA SER A 48 13.53 2.03 1.23
C SER A 48 14.89 2.10 0.54
N GLU A 49 15.96 2.04 1.31
CA GLU A 49 17.32 1.93 0.78
C GLU A 49 17.59 0.54 0.17
N SER A 50 16.90 -0.48 0.65
CA SER A 50 16.96 -1.86 0.18
C SER A 50 15.71 -2.25 -0.62
N PRO A 51 15.79 -3.24 -1.52
CA PRO A 51 14.61 -3.76 -2.21
C PRO A 51 13.51 -4.17 -1.22
N LEU A 52 12.29 -3.72 -1.48
CA LEU A 52 11.10 -4.08 -0.72
C LEU A 52 10.72 -5.54 -0.97
N LYS A 53 10.18 -6.21 0.04
CA LYS A 53 9.87 -7.65 0.03
C LYS A 53 8.37 -7.92 0.01
N GLY A 54 7.87 -8.27 -1.18
CA GLY A 54 6.49 -8.71 -1.35
C GLY A 54 6.26 -10.21 -1.04
N PRO A 55 5.01 -10.69 -1.07
CA PRO A 55 3.81 -9.86 -1.23
C PRO A 55 3.61 -8.93 -0.02
N PHE A 56 2.94 -7.80 -0.26
CA PHE A 56 2.63 -6.83 0.77
C PHE A 56 1.20 -7.00 1.24
N SER A 57 1.04 -7.12 2.54
CA SER A 57 -0.24 -6.89 3.21
C SER A 57 -0.42 -5.38 3.41
N VAL A 58 -1.66 -4.88 3.27
CA VAL A 58 -1.97 -3.45 3.41
C VAL A 58 -3.05 -3.24 4.46
N ARG A 59 -2.86 -2.24 5.33
CA ARG A 59 -3.80 -1.80 6.34
C ARG A 59 -4.18 -0.34 6.10
N PHE A 60 -5.48 -0.09 6.00
CA PHE A 60 -6.06 1.23 5.80
C PHE A 60 -6.82 1.66 7.05
N LEU A 61 -6.66 2.90 7.48
CA LEU A 61 -7.60 3.57 8.36
C LEU A 61 -8.54 4.41 7.51
N VAL A 62 -9.74 3.90 7.24
CA VAL A 62 -10.75 4.59 6.44
C VAL A 62 -11.39 5.68 7.29
N LYS A 63 -11.47 6.91 6.76
CA LYS A 63 -12.02 8.06 7.48
C LYS A 63 -13.46 7.73 7.93
N ASN A 64 -13.72 7.85 9.23
CA ASN A 64 -15.01 7.54 9.87
C ASN A 64 -15.49 6.08 9.78
N SER A 65 -14.68 5.12 9.31
CA SER A 65 -15.09 3.71 9.12
C SER A 65 -14.11 2.68 9.73
N GLY A 66 -13.01 3.16 10.32
CA GLY A 66 -12.07 2.34 11.07
C GLY A 66 -11.09 1.56 10.20
N TYR A 67 -10.45 0.55 10.79
CA TYR A 67 -9.39 -0.20 10.12
C TYR A 67 -9.93 -1.26 9.15
N ARG A 68 -9.13 -1.52 8.13
CA ARG A 68 -9.34 -2.48 7.05
C ARG A 68 -8.00 -3.11 6.71
N VAL A 69 -7.92 -4.44 6.71
CA VAL A 69 -6.68 -5.18 6.43
C VAL A 69 -6.93 -6.10 5.24
N VAL A 70 -5.99 -6.11 4.30
CA VAL A 70 -5.93 -7.06 3.19
C VAL A 70 -4.54 -7.67 3.18
N ASP A 71 -4.46 -8.96 3.47
CA ASP A 71 -3.19 -9.67 3.47
C ASP A 71 -2.74 -10.02 2.05
N ASP A 72 -1.42 -9.93 1.82
CA ASP A 72 -0.70 -10.36 0.62
C ASP A 72 -1.28 -9.89 -0.73
N ILE A 73 -1.89 -8.69 -0.76
CA ILE A 73 -2.64 -8.18 -1.91
C ILE A 73 -1.76 -7.63 -3.04
N ILE A 74 -0.58 -7.11 -2.75
CA ILE A 74 0.37 -6.65 -3.77
C ILE A 74 1.46 -7.72 -3.90
N PRO A 75 1.59 -8.40 -5.04
CA PRO A 75 2.60 -9.44 -5.22
C PRO A 75 4.02 -8.85 -5.25
N GLU A 76 5.04 -9.68 -4.99
CA GLU A 76 6.45 -9.28 -5.12
C GLU A 76 6.78 -8.79 -6.53
N SER A 77 6.20 -9.45 -7.55
CA SER A 77 6.33 -9.08 -8.97
C SER A 77 5.26 -8.06 -9.42
N PHE A 78 4.89 -7.11 -8.54
CA PHE A 78 3.87 -6.13 -8.88
C PHE A 78 4.23 -5.36 -10.16
N THR A 79 3.21 -4.95 -10.90
CA THR A 79 3.38 -4.12 -12.09
C THR A 79 2.92 -2.70 -11.76
N ALA A 80 3.82 -1.73 -11.90
CA ALA A 80 3.49 -0.33 -11.70
C ALA A 80 2.42 0.12 -12.71
N GLY A 81 1.47 0.94 -12.25
CA GLY A 81 0.27 1.33 -12.97
C GLY A 81 -0.85 0.27 -12.98
N SER A 82 -0.72 -0.82 -12.22
CA SER A 82 -1.77 -1.85 -12.12
C SER A 82 -2.65 -1.66 -10.90
N GLU A 83 -3.93 -2.04 -11.06
CA GLU A 83 -4.88 -2.12 -9.96
C GLU A 83 -4.86 -3.49 -9.30
N TYR A 84 -4.80 -3.48 -7.97
CA TYR A 84 -5.02 -4.66 -7.13
C TYR A 84 -6.33 -4.49 -6.37
N LYS A 85 -7.25 -5.44 -6.58
CA LYS A 85 -8.60 -5.40 -5.99
C LYS A 85 -8.53 -5.87 -4.55
N SER A 86 -8.60 -4.91 -3.62
CA SER A 86 -8.60 -5.18 -2.18
C SER A 86 -9.81 -5.97 -1.71
N GLY A 87 -10.89 -6.10 -2.49
CA GLY A 87 -12.18 -6.67 -2.06
C GLY A 87 -12.92 -5.81 -1.03
N ILE A 88 -12.19 -4.94 -0.35
CA ILE A 88 -12.69 -3.81 0.42
C ILE A 88 -13.22 -2.80 -0.59
N GLN A 89 -14.51 -2.50 -0.48
CA GLN A 89 -15.08 -1.29 -1.07
C GLN A 89 -14.45 -0.14 -0.29
N LEU A 90 -13.27 0.26 -0.78
CA LEU A 90 -12.62 1.51 -0.47
C LEU A 90 -13.52 2.55 -1.10
#